data_AF-A0A1I1D303-F1
#
_entry.id   AF-A0A1I1D303-F1
#
_cell.length_a   1.000
_cell.length_b   1.000
_cell.length_c   1.000
_cell.angle_alpha   90.00
_cell.angle_beta   90.00
_cell.angle_gamma   90.00
#
_symmetry.space_group_name_H-M   'P 1'
#
loop_
_entity.id
_entity.type
_entity.pdbx_description
1 polymer ?
#
loop_
_entity_poly.entity_id
_entity_poly.type
_entity_poly.pdbx_seq_one_letter_code
_entity_poly.pdbx_strand_id
1 'polypeptide(L)'
;MLFVFLEFIIGDIFFIVDIFKTIMLILTIWNIFNCIADDSKIENLISSLTVLLGAVFYYLLFNISLDVGDNGSAFYYRTLSPEYWLIDYVVVLGFIGYFILLYNKANKLSPLLSALSIGTVVILNIFQIAYAFQISVHLQDSNKLIYLYHANILLMSARVIYRHMKEQVEIFRNRLTENEDHKKVGHISNKIDSLSKYSLFIFVVFLLLVALIELIFVLLGQGLDAPIKAFTETADWKFSKYIKPPYLK
;
A
#
# COMPACT_ATOMS: atom_id res chain seq x y z
N MET A 1 31.09 2.89 -33.97
CA MET A 1 31.09 3.92 -32.93
C MET A 1 29.72 4.03 -32.25
N LEU A 2 28.62 4.20 -33.00
CA LEU A 2 27.26 4.24 -32.42
C LEU A 2 26.87 2.96 -31.66
N PHE A 3 27.23 1.79 -32.20
CA PHE A 3 26.91 0.48 -31.60
C PHE A 3 27.61 0.25 -30.24
N VAL A 4 28.90 0.57 -30.16
CA VAL A 4 29.69 0.47 -28.90
C VAL A 4 29.19 1.45 -27.84
N PHE A 5 28.75 2.65 -28.27
CA PHE A 5 28.15 3.63 -27.37
C PHE A 5 26.78 3.16 -26.84
N LEU A 6 26.00 2.47 -27.68
CA LEU A 6 24.71 1.88 -27.30
C LEU A 6 24.87 0.74 -26.29
N GLU A 7 25.84 -0.17 -26.52
CA GLU A 7 26.13 -1.27 -25.59
C GLU A 7 26.61 -0.76 -24.22
N PHE A 8 27.41 0.32 -24.20
CA PHE A 8 27.86 0.94 -22.96
C PHE A 8 26.70 1.52 -22.14
N ILE A 9 25.79 2.26 -22.79
CA ILE A 9 24.60 2.83 -22.14
C ILE A 9 23.67 1.73 -21.60
N ILE A 10 23.48 0.65 -22.37
CA ILE A 10 22.65 -0.49 -21.95
C ILE A 10 23.28 -1.16 -20.71
N GLY A 11 24.61 -1.36 -20.72
CA GLY A 11 25.34 -1.90 -19.57
C GLY A 11 25.18 -1.08 -18.29
N ASP A 12 25.28 0.24 -18.39
CA ASP A 12 25.10 1.16 -17.26
C ASP A 12 23.68 1.09 -16.67
N ILE A 13 22.66 0.95 -17.51
CA ILE A 13 21.26 0.83 -17.06
C ILE A 13 21.05 -0.48 -16.28
N PHE A 14 21.57 -1.61 -16.78
CA PHE A 14 21.47 -2.89 -16.07
C PHE A 14 22.19 -2.86 -14.71
N PHE A 15 23.38 -2.24 -14.67
CA PHE A 15 24.12 -2.08 -13.43
C PHE A 15 23.37 -1.23 -12.39
N ILE A 16 22.77 -0.12 -12.81
CA ILE A 16 21.93 0.73 -11.95
C ILE A 16 20.75 -0.08 -11.42
N VAL A 17 20.03 -0.80 -12.29
CA VAL A 17 18.88 -1.63 -11.89
C VAL A 17 19.30 -2.67 -10.82
N ASP A 18 20.45 -3.33 -10.98
CA ASP A 18 20.93 -4.32 -10.01
C ASP A 18 21.35 -3.71 -8.65
N ILE A 19 21.90 -2.49 -8.64
CA ILE A 19 22.13 -1.74 -7.40
C ILE A 19 20.79 -1.49 -6.69
N PHE A 20 19.78 -0.98 -7.41
CA PHE A 20 18.47 -0.71 -6.82
C PHE A 20 17.79 -1.98 -6.29
N LYS A 21 17.90 -3.12 -7.01
CA LYS A 21 17.43 -4.43 -6.53
C LYS A 21 18.05 -4.79 -5.19
N THR A 22 19.37 -4.64 -5.09
CA THR A 22 20.12 -4.97 -3.87
C THR A 22 19.68 -4.09 -2.70
N ILE A 23 19.52 -2.78 -2.93
CA ILE A 23 19.01 -1.84 -1.94
C ILE A 23 17.61 -2.25 -1.46
N MET A 24 16.70 -2.60 -2.37
CA MET A 24 15.34 -3.03 -2.02
C MET A 24 15.31 -4.30 -1.18
N LEU A 25 16.15 -5.28 -1.50
CA LEU A 25 16.26 -6.51 -0.71
C LEU A 25 16.77 -6.20 0.71
N ILE A 26 17.79 -5.36 0.85
CA ILE A 26 18.32 -4.93 2.14
C ILE A 26 17.23 -4.22 2.96
N LEU A 27 16.49 -3.28 2.36
CA LEU A 27 15.39 -2.59 3.02
C LEU A 27 14.28 -3.55 3.47
N THR A 28 13.96 -4.55 2.64
CA THR A 28 12.98 -5.60 3.00
C THR A 28 13.43 -6.38 4.23
N ILE A 29 14.68 -6.80 4.28
CA ILE A 29 15.24 -7.52 5.44
C ILE A 29 15.14 -6.67 6.70
N TRP A 30 15.46 -5.37 6.61
CA TRP A 30 15.30 -4.45 7.73
C TRP A 30 13.84 -4.26 8.16
N ASN A 31 12.89 -4.21 7.22
CA ASN A 31 11.46 -4.15 7.55
C ASN A 31 10.99 -5.42 8.27
N ILE A 32 11.45 -6.60 7.85
CA ILE A 32 11.17 -7.86 8.55
C ILE A 32 11.75 -7.81 9.96
N PHE A 33 12.99 -7.35 10.13
CA PHE A 33 13.60 -7.19 11.44
C PHE A 33 12.81 -6.22 12.33
N ASN A 34 12.40 -5.07 11.78
CA ASN A 34 11.57 -4.09 12.48
C ASN A 34 10.17 -4.63 12.87
N CYS A 35 9.66 -5.62 12.14
CA CYS A 35 8.40 -6.27 12.52
C CYS A 35 8.53 -7.10 13.80
N ILE A 36 9.72 -7.68 14.02
CA ILE A 36 10.04 -8.54 15.16
C ILE A 36 10.53 -7.72 16.36
N ALA A 37 11.29 -6.65 16.12
CA ALA A 37 11.79 -5.78 17.18
C ALA A 37 10.65 -4.98 17.82
N ASP A 38 10.62 -4.90 19.15
CA ASP A 38 9.58 -4.15 19.86
C ASP A 38 9.74 -2.62 19.69
N ASP A 39 10.97 -2.10 19.75
CA ASP A 39 11.28 -0.66 19.65
C ASP A 39 12.49 -0.40 18.73
N SER A 40 12.23 -0.18 17.44
CA SER A 40 13.28 0.19 16.49
C SER A 40 13.31 1.70 16.24
N LYS A 41 14.40 2.35 16.65
CA LYS A 41 14.60 3.81 16.45
C LYS A 41 14.72 4.21 14.98
N ILE A 42 15.02 3.26 14.11
CA ILE A 42 15.22 3.49 12.67
C ILE A 42 14.04 3.03 11.82
N GLU A 43 12.98 2.47 12.43
CA GLU A 43 11.79 1.97 11.72
C GLU A 43 11.24 3.03 10.77
N ASN A 44 10.98 4.22 11.28
CA ASN A 44 10.40 5.30 10.49
C ASN A 44 11.25 5.67 9.27
N LEU A 45 12.59 5.66 9.41
CA LEU A 45 13.50 5.98 8.31
C LEU A 45 13.50 4.86 7.27
N ILE A 46 13.72 3.61 7.69
CA ILE A 46 13.77 2.44 6.80
C ILE A 46 12.45 2.29 6.06
N SER A 47 11.33 2.39 6.76
CA SER A 47 10.01 2.26 6.19
C SER A 47 9.70 3.36 5.19
N SER A 48 10.11 4.61 5.47
CA SER A 48 9.95 5.72 4.52
C SER A 48 10.82 5.56 3.28
N LEU A 49 12.08 5.14 3.45
CA LEU A 49 12.96 4.82 2.34
C LEU A 49 12.40 3.68 1.49
N THR A 50 11.82 2.66 2.12
CA THR A 50 11.18 1.54 1.41
C THR A 50 10.01 2.02 0.56
N VAL A 51 9.14 2.88 1.09
CA VAL A 51 8.01 3.43 0.32
C VAL A 51 8.51 4.28 -0.85
N LEU A 52 9.43 5.22 -0.59
CA LEU A 52 9.87 6.21 -1.58
C LEU A 52 10.79 5.60 -2.65
N LEU A 53 11.90 4.98 -2.24
CA LEU A 53 12.81 4.33 -3.18
C LEU A 53 12.12 3.14 -3.86
N GLY A 54 11.23 2.44 -3.14
CA GLY A 54 10.47 1.33 -3.70
C GLY A 54 9.49 1.78 -4.77
N ALA A 55 8.83 2.93 -4.61
CA ALA A 55 7.96 3.51 -5.63
C ALA A 55 8.76 3.89 -6.89
N VAL A 56 9.92 4.52 -6.72
CA VAL A 56 10.82 4.87 -7.83
C VAL A 56 11.26 3.61 -8.57
N PHE A 57 11.71 2.59 -7.83
CA PHE A 57 12.16 1.34 -8.42
C PHE A 57 11.03 0.55 -9.08
N TYR A 58 9.85 0.52 -8.46
CA TYR A 58 8.62 -0.05 -9.03
C TYR A 58 8.30 0.60 -10.37
N TYR A 59 8.31 1.94 -10.43
CA TYR A 59 8.04 2.67 -11.67
C TYR A 59 9.10 2.37 -12.75
N LEU A 60 10.39 2.36 -12.40
CA LEU A 60 11.47 2.03 -13.33
C LEU A 60 11.33 0.62 -13.90
N LEU A 61 11.14 -0.39 -13.03
CA LEU A 61 10.95 -1.78 -13.47
C LEU A 61 9.69 -1.92 -14.32
N PHE A 62 8.60 -1.26 -13.95
CA PHE A 62 7.34 -1.34 -14.68
C PHE A 62 7.48 -0.79 -16.11
N ASN A 63 8.21 0.33 -16.30
CA ASN A 63 8.48 0.88 -17.62
C ASN A 63 9.43 0.01 -18.47
N ILE A 64 10.40 -0.67 -17.84
CA ILE A 64 11.29 -1.61 -18.54
C ILE A 64 10.56 -2.92 -18.91
N SER A 65 9.62 -3.35 -18.06
CA SER A 65 8.87 -4.62 -18.23
C SER A 65 7.84 -4.57 -19.36
N LEU A 66 7.33 -3.38 -19.65
CA LEU A 66 6.42 -3.18 -20.77
C LEU A 66 7.23 -3.19 -22.06
N ASP A 67 7.26 -4.35 -22.71
CA ASP A 67 7.77 -4.50 -24.06
C ASP A 67 7.05 -3.47 -24.94
N VAL A 68 7.78 -2.46 -25.42
CA VAL A 68 7.25 -1.44 -26.30
C VAL A 68 7.00 -2.11 -27.65
N GLY A 69 5.84 -2.78 -27.75
CA GLY A 69 5.34 -3.28 -29.01
C GLY A 69 5.36 -2.14 -30.01
N ASP A 70 5.99 -2.40 -31.16
CA ASP A 70 6.52 -1.55 -32.24
C ASP A 70 5.68 -0.35 -32.75
N ASN A 71 4.55 0.00 -32.14
CA ASN A 71 3.69 1.09 -32.61
C ASN A 71 3.11 1.89 -31.45
N GLY A 72 3.84 2.92 -30.99
CA GLY A 72 3.35 4.21 -30.47
C GLY A 72 2.24 4.24 -29.41
N SER A 73 1.86 3.12 -28.81
CA SER A 73 0.61 2.96 -28.05
C SER A 73 0.87 2.81 -26.55
N ALA A 74 1.79 3.61 -26.00
CA ALA A 74 2.03 3.72 -24.56
C ALA A 74 0.75 4.05 -23.76
N PHE A 75 -0.27 4.63 -24.40
CA PHE A 75 -1.58 4.92 -23.80
C PHE A 75 -2.40 3.68 -23.42
N TYR A 76 -2.17 2.52 -24.05
CA TYR A 76 -3.00 1.32 -23.85
C TYR A 76 -2.47 0.35 -22.77
N TYR A 77 -1.27 0.58 -22.24
CA TYR A 77 -0.64 -0.26 -21.22
C TYR A 77 -0.79 0.30 -19.80
N ARG A 78 -1.81 1.11 -19.54
CA ARG A 78 -2.11 1.53 -18.16
C ARG A 78 -2.75 0.38 -17.40
N THR A 79 -2.25 0.11 -16.20
CA THR A 79 -2.77 -0.93 -15.29
C THR A 79 -4.12 -0.58 -14.69
N LEU A 80 -4.46 0.72 -14.67
CA LEU A 80 -5.77 1.25 -14.37
C LEU A 80 -6.31 2.07 -15.54
N SER A 81 -7.62 2.04 -15.71
CA SER A 81 -8.31 2.92 -16.64
C SER A 81 -8.15 4.38 -16.19
N PRO A 82 -7.71 5.29 -17.08
CA PRO A 82 -7.51 6.70 -16.76
C PRO A 82 -8.82 7.44 -16.46
N GLU A 83 -9.96 6.87 -16.83
CA GLU A 83 -11.29 7.44 -16.54
C GLU A 83 -11.59 7.47 -15.03
N TYR A 84 -10.98 6.55 -14.27
CA TYR A 84 -11.16 6.40 -12.83
C TYR A 84 -9.97 6.97 -12.04
N TRP A 85 -9.55 8.18 -12.40
CA TRP A 85 -8.40 8.87 -11.82
C TRP A 85 -8.48 9.12 -10.30
N LEU A 86 -9.68 9.05 -9.69
CA LEU A 86 -9.83 9.25 -8.25
C LEU A 86 -9.22 8.10 -7.44
N ILE A 87 -9.04 6.93 -8.06
CA ILE A 87 -8.39 5.77 -7.42
C ILE A 87 -6.96 6.11 -7.01
N ASP A 88 -6.23 6.88 -7.83
CA ASP A 88 -4.87 7.31 -7.50
C ASP A 88 -4.86 8.16 -6.21
N TYR A 89 -5.84 9.06 -6.05
CA TYR A 89 -5.99 9.89 -4.85
C TYR A 89 -6.38 9.06 -3.61
N VAL A 90 -7.18 8.00 -3.78
CA VAL A 90 -7.51 7.07 -2.69
C VAL A 90 -6.25 6.31 -2.23
N VAL A 91 -5.40 5.88 -3.16
CA VAL A 91 -4.11 5.24 -2.84
C VAL A 91 -3.18 6.21 -2.11
N VAL A 92 -3.09 7.47 -2.58
CA VAL A 92 -2.31 8.53 -1.90
C VAL A 92 -2.83 8.77 -0.49
N LEU A 93 -4.15 8.84 -0.30
CA LEU A 93 -4.78 8.97 1.02
C LEU A 93 -4.39 7.81 1.94
N GLY A 94 -4.32 6.59 1.40
CA GLY A 94 -3.81 5.41 2.08
C GLY A 94 -2.37 5.58 2.59
N PHE A 95 -1.47 6.11 1.76
CA PHE A 95 -0.09 6.41 2.19
C PHE A 95 -0.02 7.55 3.21
N ILE A 96 -0.88 8.56 3.10
CA ILE A 96 -0.99 9.62 4.12
C ILE A 96 -1.38 9.01 5.47
N GLY A 97 -2.42 8.18 5.52
CA GLY A 97 -2.82 7.45 6.73
C GLY A 97 -1.69 6.58 7.28
N TYR A 98 -0.96 5.89 6.40
CA TYR A 98 0.22 5.12 6.78
C TYR A 98 1.29 5.98 7.46
N PHE A 99 1.68 7.12 6.88
CA PHE A 99 2.69 7.99 7.47
C PHE A 99 2.22 8.67 8.76
N ILE A 100 0.94 9.02 8.87
CA ILE A 100 0.35 9.50 10.13
C ILE A 100 0.59 8.47 11.24
N LEU A 101 0.29 7.19 10.99
CA LEU A 101 0.50 6.13 11.95
C LEU A 101 1.99 5.78 12.15
N LEU A 102 2.83 5.92 11.13
CA LEU A 102 4.26 5.63 11.24
C LEU A 102 4.95 6.61 12.20
N TYR A 103 4.68 7.91 12.05
CA TYR A 103 5.38 8.97 12.78
C TYR A 103 4.75 9.37 14.11
N ASN A 104 3.48 9.05 14.32
CA ASN A 104 2.79 9.41 15.56
C ASN A 104 2.54 8.17 16.41
N LYS A 105 2.84 8.28 17.70
CA LYS A 105 2.41 7.31 18.71
C LYS A 105 0.91 7.40 18.92
N ALA A 106 0.27 6.30 19.28
CA ALA A 106 -1.17 6.22 19.50
C ALA A 106 -1.68 7.21 20.56
N ASN A 107 -0.86 7.53 21.57
CA ASN A 107 -1.23 8.49 22.62
C ASN A 107 -1.31 9.95 22.15
N LYS A 108 -0.71 10.30 21.01
CA LYS A 108 -0.74 11.65 20.43
C LYS A 108 -1.88 11.84 19.44
N LEU A 109 -2.44 10.75 18.91
CA LEU A 109 -3.53 10.79 17.94
C LEU A 109 -4.87 10.76 18.66
N SER A 110 -5.84 11.52 18.14
CA SER A 110 -7.23 11.33 18.56
C SER A 110 -7.70 9.93 18.12
N PRO A 111 -8.58 9.26 18.88
CA PRO A 111 -9.09 7.94 18.52
C PRO A 111 -9.71 7.90 17.12
N LEU A 112 -10.41 8.98 16.73
CA LEU A 112 -10.99 9.11 15.39
C LEU A 112 -9.92 9.18 14.29
N LEU A 113 -8.87 9.99 14.47
CA LEU A 113 -7.81 10.12 13.46
C LEU A 113 -7.01 8.82 13.33
N SER A 114 -6.79 8.10 14.42
CA SER A 114 -6.18 6.76 14.40
C SER A 114 -7.06 5.77 13.64
N ALA A 115 -8.36 5.70 13.96
CA ALA A 115 -9.29 4.83 13.26
C ALA A 115 -9.42 5.15 11.77
N LEU A 116 -9.50 6.43 11.41
CA LEU A 116 -9.54 6.90 10.02
C LEU A 116 -8.28 6.47 9.26
N SER A 117 -7.11 6.69 9.89
CA SER A 117 -5.81 6.34 9.29
C SER A 117 -5.67 4.83 9.11
N ILE A 118 -6.07 4.01 10.10
CA ILE A 118 -6.12 2.55 9.98
C ILE A 118 -7.05 2.15 8.82
N GLY A 119 -8.24 2.76 8.74
CA GLY A 119 -9.18 2.51 7.64
C GLY A 119 -8.58 2.79 6.26
N THR A 120 -7.95 3.95 6.07
CA THR A 120 -7.29 4.29 4.79
C THR A 120 -6.13 3.35 4.45
N VAL A 121 -5.39 2.85 5.45
CA VAL A 121 -4.31 1.88 5.25
C VAL A 121 -4.84 0.50 4.89
N VAL A 122 -5.98 0.09 5.45
CA VAL A 122 -6.66 -1.15 5.05
C VAL A 122 -7.10 -1.06 3.58
N ILE A 123 -7.67 0.08 3.18
CA ILE A 123 -8.03 0.34 1.77
C ILE A 123 -6.77 0.27 0.88
N LEU A 124 -5.67 0.92 1.28
CA LEU A 124 -4.38 0.84 0.58
C LEU A 124 -3.97 -0.61 0.35
N ASN A 125 -4.02 -1.46 1.39
CA ASN A 125 -3.64 -2.86 1.31
C ASN A 125 -4.49 -3.66 0.32
N ILE A 126 -5.80 -3.40 0.29
CA ILE A 126 -6.72 -4.00 -0.70
C ILE A 126 -6.27 -3.62 -2.12
N PHE A 127 -5.97 -2.35 -2.37
CA PHE A 127 -5.45 -1.91 -3.66
C PHE A 127 -4.10 -2.53 -3.98
N GLN A 128 -3.15 -2.62 -3.03
CA GLN A 128 -1.85 -3.25 -3.27
C GLN A 128 -1.98 -4.71 -3.71
N ILE A 129 -2.91 -5.47 -3.10
CA ILE A 129 -3.22 -6.84 -3.51
C ILE A 129 -3.85 -6.85 -4.91
N ALA A 130 -4.82 -5.98 -5.17
CA ALA A 130 -5.47 -5.90 -6.48
C ALA A 130 -4.49 -5.55 -7.60
N TYR A 131 -3.59 -4.58 -7.38
CA TYR A 131 -2.52 -4.23 -8.32
C TYR A 131 -1.57 -5.39 -8.57
N ALA A 132 -1.11 -6.08 -7.52
CA ALA A 132 -0.25 -7.25 -7.68
C ALA A 132 -0.91 -8.31 -8.57
N PHE A 133 -2.21 -8.57 -8.39
CA PHE A 133 -2.93 -9.49 -9.27
C PHE A 133 -3.09 -8.94 -10.70
N GLN A 134 -3.43 -7.66 -10.85
CA GLN A 134 -3.67 -7.02 -12.15
C GLN A 134 -2.48 -7.21 -13.10
N ILE A 135 -1.26 -7.05 -12.60
CA ILE A 135 -0.02 -7.12 -13.39
C ILE A 135 0.51 -8.54 -13.59
N SER A 136 -0.15 -9.57 -13.05
CA SER A 136 0.46 -10.90 -12.94
C SER A 136 0.60 -11.69 -14.25
N VAL A 137 0.03 -11.20 -15.34
CA VAL A 137 -0.01 -11.91 -16.63
C VAL A 137 1.16 -11.49 -17.55
N HIS A 138 1.68 -10.26 -17.38
CA HIS A 138 2.64 -9.65 -18.32
C HIS A 138 4.05 -9.47 -17.73
N LEU A 139 4.32 -10.05 -16.56
CA LEU A 139 5.64 -9.94 -15.93
C LEU A 139 6.54 -11.09 -16.37
N GLN A 140 7.64 -10.75 -17.05
CA GLN A 140 8.76 -11.66 -17.28
C GLN A 140 9.37 -12.11 -15.93
N ASP A 141 9.95 -13.31 -15.89
CA ASP A 141 10.49 -13.92 -14.67
C ASP A 141 11.52 -13.04 -13.93
N SER A 142 12.28 -12.22 -14.67
CA SER A 142 13.28 -11.27 -14.14
C SER A 142 12.68 -10.08 -13.37
N ASN A 143 11.39 -9.77 -13.57
CA ASN A 143 10.72 -8.59 -13.03
C ASN A 143 9.74 -8.90 -11.89
N LYS A 144 9.76 -10.14 -11.36
CA LYS A 144 9.01 -10.54 -10.16
C LYS A 144 9.33 -9.72 -8.90
N LEU A 145 10.44 -8.96 -8.91
CA LEU A 145 10.78 -8.03 -7.84
C LEU A 145 9.76 -6.89 -7.68
N ILE A 146 8.91 -6.64 -8.68
CA ILE A 146 7.78 -5.71 -8.54
C ILE A 146 6.82 -6.15 -7.41
N TYR A 147 6.64 -7.46 -7.19
CA TYR A 147 5.83 -7.98 -6.08
C TYR A 147 6.44 -7.71 -4.72
N LEU A 148 7.77 -7.57 -4.64
CA LEU A 148 8.47 -7.26 -3.40
C LEU A 148 8.03 -5.89 -2.85
N TYR A 149 7.71 -4.94 -3.72
CA TYR A 149 7.19 -3.64 -3.33
C TYR A 149 5.81 -3.75 -2.66
N HIS A 150 4.87 -4.44 -3.32
CA HIS A 150 3.54 -4.69 -2.76
C HIS A 150 3.63 -5.46 -1.41
N ALA A 151 4.47 -6.48 -1.34
CA ALA A 151 4.69 -7.27 -0.13
C ALA A 151 5.27 -6.42 1.02
N ASN A 152 6.22 -5.52 0.74
CA ASN A 152 6.76 -4.60 1.74
C ASN A 152 5.69 -3.65 2.29
N ILE A 153 4.83 -3.09 1.43
CA ILE A 153 3.75 -2.22 1.90
C ILE A 153 2.79 -3.00 2.82
N LEU A 154 2.41 -4.23 2.45
CA LEU A 154 1.57 -5.09 3.29
C LEU A 154 2.24 -5.42 4.64
N LEU A 155 3.53 -5.72 4.63
CA LEU A 155 4.29 -6.02 5.85
C LEU A 155 4.35 -4.80 6.78
N MET A 156 4.75 -3.65 6.26
CA MET A 156 4.89 -2.42 7.05
C MET A 156 3.55 -1.89 7.56
N SER A 157 2.51 -1.94 6.73
CA SER A 157 1.15 -1.56 7.15
C SER A 157 0.63 -2.45 8.27
N ALA A 158 0.78 -3.78 8.16
CA ALA A 158 0.38 -4.71 9.21
C ALA A 158 1.11 -4.41 10.53
N ARG A 159 2.42 -4.15 10.47
CA ARG A 159 3.22 -3.78 11.63
C ARG A 159 2.75 -2.49 12.28
N VAL A 160 2.55 -1.42 11.49
CA VAL A 160 2.13 -0.11 11.99
C VAL A 160 0.72 -0.18 12.61
N ILE A 161 -0.22 -0.89 11.97
CA ILE A 161 -1.56 -1.12 12.54
C ILE A 161 -1.47 -1.90 13.85
N TYR A 162 -0.70 -2.99 13.88
CA TYR A 162 -0.54 -3.81 15.08
C TYR A 162 0.04 -3.00 16.24
N ARG A 163 1.10 -2.23 15.99
CA ARG A 163 1.71 -1.33 16.99
C ARG A 163 0.69 -0.34 17.54
N HIS A 164 -0.06 0.34 16.66
CA HIS A 164 -1.11 1.28 17.08
C HIS A 164 -2.22 0.64 17.89
N MET A 165 -2.70 -0.55 17.48
CA MET A 165 -3.72 -1.27 18.23
C MET A 165 -3.21 -1.69 19.62
N LYS A 166 -1.97 -2.17 19.72
CA LYS A 166 -1.33 -2.53 20.99
C LYS A 166 -1.22 -1.31 21.92
N GLU A 167 -0.72 -0.18 21.42
CA GLU A 167 -0.58 1.05 22.20
C GLU A 167 -1.94 1.62 22.66
N GLN A 168 -2.97 1.62 21.81
CA GLN A 168 -4.32 2.09 22.19
C GLN A 168 -4.93 1.25 23.31
N VAL A 169 -4.73 -0.08 23.27
CA VAL A 169 -5.21 -0.98 24.32
C VAL A 169 -4.48 -0.75 25.62
N GLU A 170 -3.18 -0.49 25.58
CA GLU A 170 -2.38 -0.16 26.76
C GLU A 170 -2.85 1.15 27.40
N ILE A 171 -3.10 2.20 26.60
CA ILE A 171 -3.63 3.48 27.09
C ILE A 171 -4.99 3.28 27.77
N PHE A 172 -5.90 2.54 27.13
CA PHE A 172 -7.22 2.28 27.70
C PHE A 172 -7.12 1.47 29.00
N ARG A 173 -6.25 0.46 29.03
CA ARG A 173 -6.02 -0.35 30.22
C ARG A 173 -5.45 0.48 31.37
N ASN A 174 -4.47 1.34 31.10
CA ASN A 174 -3.87 2.20 32.13
C ASN A 174 -4.91 3.15 32.74
N ARG A 175 -5.81 3.71 31.91
CA ARG A 175 -6.95 4.52 32.39
C ARG A 175 -7.93 3.72 33.23
N LEU A 176 -8.16 2.45 32.91
CA LEU A 176 -8.99 1.58 33.75
C LEU A 176 -8.30 1.26 35.07
N THR A 177 -7.00 0.94 35.06
CA THR A 177 -6.25 0.61 36.30
C THR A 177 -6.10 1.80 37.24
N GLU A 178 -5.93 3.02 36.71
CA GLU A 178 -5.96 4.25 37.53
C GLU A 178 -7.34 4.48 38.19
N ASN A 179 -8.42 3.99 37.58
CA ASN A 179 -9.78 4.05 38.15
C ASN A 179 -10.13 2.81 39.01
N GLU A 180 -9.39 1.70 38.88
CA GLU A 180 -9.63 0.40 39.54
C GLU A 180 -8.85 0.20 40.86
N ASP A 181 -8.23 1.24 41.44
CA ASP A 181 -7.83 1.25 42.87
C ASP A 181 -9.02 0.87 43.80
N HIS A 182 -10.24 0.86 43.26
CA HIS A 182 -11.40 0.13 43.79
C HIS A 182 -11.68 -1.18 43.01
N LYS A 183 -11.24 -2.31 43.58
CA LYS A 183 -11.60 -3.73 43.33
C LYS A 183 -10.80 -4.51 42.27
N LYS A 184 -9.88 -5.31 42.80
CA LYS A 184 -9.25 -6.50 42.21
C LYS A 184 -10.32 -7.51 41.75
N VAL A 185 -10.41 -7.80 40.45
CA VAL A 185 -10.79 -9.10 39.80
C VAL A 185 -11.08 -8.95 38.26
N GLY A 186 -11.09 -7.75 37.67
CA GLY A 186 -11.46 -7.54 36.23
C GLY A 186 -10.41 -7.84 35.15
N HIS A 187 -9.19 -8.29 35.49
CA HIS A 187 -7.99 -8.03 34.69
C HIS A 187 -7.85 -8.76 33.33
N ILE A 188 -8.61 -9.83 33.09
CA ILE A 188 -8.60 -10.59 31.81
C ILE A 188 -9.86 -10.32 30.98
N SER A 189 -11.03 -10.19 31.63
CA SER A 189 -12.29 -9.80 31.00
C SER A 189 -12.20 -8.38 30.40
N ASN A 190 -11.60 -7.44 31.12
CA ASN A 190 -11.50 -6.04 30.69
C ASN A 190 -10.50 -5.84 29.52
N LYS A 191 -9.54 -6.78 29.36
CA LYS A 191 -8.51 -6.69 28.31
C LYS A 191 -9.06 -7.08 26.93
N ILE A 192 -10.04 -7.99 26.88
CA ILE A 192 -10.73 -8.38 25.64
C ILE A 192 -11.82 -7.37 25.29
N ASP A 193 -12.51 -6.83 26.30
CA ASP A 193 -13.61 -5.88 26.11
C ASP A 193 -13.14 -4.55 25.49
N SER A 194 -11.96 -4.04 25.88
CA SER A 194 -11.41 -2.80 25.31
C SER A 194 -10.89 -2.94 23.88
N LEU A 195 -10.14 -4.02 23.61
CA LEU A 195 -9.64 -4.34 22.26
C LEU A 195 -10.83 -4.58 21.31
N SER A 196 -11.83 -5.34 21.76
CA SER A 196 -13.05 -5.61 20.99
C SER A 196 -13.82 -4.32 20.67
N LYS A 197 -14.07 -3.46 21.67
CA LYS A 197 -14.75 -2.17 21.47
C LYS A 197 -14.00 -1.23 20.54
N TYR A 198 -12.68 -1.12 20.68
CA TYR A 198 -11.87 -0.29 19.80
C TYR A 198 -11.82 -0.84 18.37
N SER A 199 -11.74 -2.17 18.22
CA SER A 199 -11.78 -2.81 16.90
C SER A 199 -13.13 -2.62 16.22
N LEU A 200 -14.24 -2.70 16.96
CA LEU A 200 -15.58 -2.39 16.46
C LEU A 200 -15.69 -0.92 16.06
N PHE A 201 -15.14 0.00 16.85
CA PHE A 201 -15.07 1.43 16.50
C PHE A 201 -14.31 1.65 15.19
N ILE A 202 -13.12 1.05 15.03
CA ILE A 202 -12.36 1.10 13.77
C ILE A 202 -13.20 0.55 12.62
N PHE A 203 -13.89 -0.58 12.82
CA PHE A 203 -14.72 -1.21 11.79
C PHE A 203 -15.87 -0.29 11.34
N VAL A 204 -16.58 0.35 12.29
CA VAL A 204 -17.64 1.32 11.96
C VAL A 204 -17.08 2.52 11.21
N VAL A 205 -15.95 3.07 11.66
CA VAL A 205 -15.28 4.19 10.97
C VAL A 205 -14.84 3.77 9.56
N PHE A 206 -14.32 2.56 9.39
CA PHE A 206 -13.95 2.01 8.09
C PHE A 206 -15.15 1.91 7.15
N LEU A 207 -16.30 1.40 7.61
CA LEU A 207 -17.51 1.35 6.79
C LEU A 207 -17.99 2.75 6.38
N LEU A 208 -17.97 3.71 7.32
CA LEU A 208 -18.32 5.11 7.02
C LEU A 208 -17.33 5.74 6.02
N LEU A 209 -16.05 5.42 6.14
CA LEU A 209 -15.01 5.87 5.20
C LEU A 209 -15.26 5.32 3.79
N VAL A 210 -15.53 4.02 3.66
CA VAL A 210 -15.85 3.39 2.36
C VAL A 210 -17.09 4.03 1.76
N ALA A 211 -18.18 4.19 2.54
CA ALA A 211 -19.39 4.83 2.07
C ALA A 211 -19.16 6.29 1.62
N LEU A 212 -18.31 7.04 2.33
CA LEU A 212 -17.94 8.41 1.95
C LEU A 212 -17.15 8.44 0.64
N ILE A 213 -16.19 7.53 0.45
CA ILE A 213 -15.40 7.42 -0.78
C ILE A 213 -16.30 7.06 -1.97
N GLU A 214 -17.20 6.09 -1.79
CA GLU A 214 -18.18 5.70 -2.81
C GLU A 214 -19.13 6.86 -3.17
N LEU A 215 -19.60 7.62 -2.18
CA LEU A 215 -20.39 8.82 -2.42
C LEU A 215 -19.61 9.85 -3.24
N ILE A 216 -18.32 10.05 -2.96
CA ILE A 216 -17.46 10.95 -3.74
C ILE A 216 -17.34 10.46 -5.19
N PHE A 217 -17.18 9.16 -5.44
CA PHE A 217 -17.16 8.62 -6.80
C PHE A 217 -18.47 8.90 -7.55
N VAL A 218 -19.62 8.75 -6.89
CA VAL A 218 -20.93 9.06 -7.49
C VAL A 218 -21.06 10.55 -7.79
N LEU A 219 -20.72 11.42 -6.83
CA LEU A 219 -20.82 12.88 -7.00
C LEU A 219 -19.92 13.39 -8.13
N LEU A 220 -18.78 12.75 -8.37
CA LEU A 220 -17.85 13.10 -9.44
C LEU A 220 -18.09 12.31 -10.73
N GLY A 221 -19.18 11.56 -10.82
CA GLY A 221 -19.63 10.88 -12.05
C GLY A 221 -18.91 9.58 -12.40
N GLN A 222 -18.07 9.04 -11.50
CA GLN A 222 -17.38 7.75 -11.72
C GLN A 222 -18.25 6.53 -11.36
N GLY A 223 -19.28 6.72 -10.53
CA GLY A 223 -20.20 5.67 -10.11
C GLY A 223 -19.73 4.84 -8.91
N LEU A 224 -20.61 4.01 -8.35
CA LEU A 224 -20.32 3.18 -7.16
C LEU A 224 -19.32 2.06 -7.46
N ASP A 225 -19.29 1.58 -8.70
CA ASP A 225 -18.41 0.50 -9.15
C ASP A 225 -17.08 0.99 -9.73
N ALA A 226 -16.75 2.27 -9.52
CA ALA A 226 -15.52 2.90 -10.00
C ALA A 226 -14.24 2.10 -9.67
N PRO A 227 -14.02 1.57 -8.44
CA PRO A 227 -12.84 0.75 -8.17
C PRO A 227 -12.76 -0.51 -9.02
N ILE A 228 -13.89 -1.18 -9.27
CA ILE A 228 -13.93 -2.41 -10.06
C ILE A 228 -13.67 -2.05 -11.53
N LYS A 229 -14.37 -1.04 -12.06
CA LYS A 229 -14.20 -0.60 -13.44
C LYS A 229 -12.79 -0.10 -13.72
N ALA A 230 -12.15 0.58 -12.77
CA ALA A 230 -10.75 1.00 -12.89
C ALA A 230 -9.80 -0.15 -13.26
N PHE A 231 -10.00 -1.34 -12.70
CA PHE A 231 -9.20 -2.54 -13.01
C PHE A 231 -9.72 -3.34 -14.20
N THR A 232 -11.02 -3.30 -14.49
CA THR A 232 -11.61 -4.14 -15.55
C THR A 232 -11.72 -3.45 -16.91
N GLU A 233 -11.79 -2.12 -16.94
CA GLU A 233 -11.88 -1.31 -18.16
C GLU A 233 -10.50 -0.93 -18.70
N THR A 234 -9.55 -1.85 -18.53
CA THR A 234 -8.22 -1.79 -19.12
C THR A 234 -8.10 -2.84 -20.22
N ALA A 235 -7.08 -2.74 -21.07
CA ALA A 235 -6.77 -3.77 -22.06
C ALA A 235 -5.63 -4.68 -21.57
N ASP A 236 -5.71 -5.97 -21.90
CA ASP A 236 -4.60 -6.91 -21.77
C ASP A 236 -3.99 -6.97 -20.35
N TRP A 237 -4.79 -6.87 -19.27
CA TRP A 237 -4.37 -7.15 -17.89
C TRP A 237 -5.20 -8.28 -17.29
N LYS A 238 -4.83 -8.76 -16.11
CA LYS A 238 -5.50 -9.94 -15.52
C LYS A 238 -7.00 -9.76 -15.32
N PHE A 239 -7.44 -8.57 -14.88
CA PHE A 239 -8.85 -8.28 -14.68
C PHE A 239 -9.51 -7.61 -15.89
N SER A 240 -8.77 -7.35 -16.96
CA SER A 240 -9.28 -6.70 -18.17
C SER A 240 -10.45 -7.46 -18.79
N LYS A 241 -11.50 -6.71 -19.14
CA LYS A 241 -12.62 -7.20 -19.95
C LYS A 241 -12.46 -6.88 -21.43
N TYR A 242 -11.57 -5.95 -21.76
CA TYR A 242 -11.29 -5.55 -23.14
C TYR A 242 -10.01 -6.21 -23.62
N ILE A 243 -10.08 -6.72 -24.85
CA ILE A 243 -8.91 -7.14 -25.63
C ILE A 243 -8.61 -5.99 -26.59
N LYS A 244 -7.34 -5.62 -26.76
CA LYS A 244 -6.94 -4.54 -27.67
C LYS A 244 -7.53 -4.79 -29.07
N PRO A 245 -8.12 -3.78 -29.74
CA PRO A 245 -8.57 -3.95 -31.11
C PRO A 245 -7.38 -4.34 -32.00
N PRO A 246 -7.53 -5.33 -32.91
CA PRO A 246 -6.46 -5.74 -33.80
C PRO A 246 -6.04 -4.54 -34.65
N TYR A 247 -4.73 -4.36 -34.85
CA TYR A 247 -4.20 -3.27 -35.67
C TYR A 247 -4.88 -3.29 -37.04
N LEU A 248 -5.52 -2.18 -37.42
CA LEU A 248 -5.83 -1.93 -38.83
C LEU A 248 -4.49 -1.78 -39.54
N LYS A 249 -4.10 -2.82 -40.29
CA LYS A 249 -2.92 -2.82 -41.15
C LYS A 249 -3.02 -1.74 -42.22
#